data_AF-A0A2N7N9X9-F1
#
_entry.id   AF-A0A2N7N9X9-F1
#
_cell.length_a   1.000
_cell.length_b   1.000
_cell.length_c   1.000
_cell.angle_alpha   90.00
_cell.angle_beta   90.00
_cell.angle_gamma   90.00
#
_symmetry.space_group_name_H-M   'P 1'
#
loop_
_entity.id
_entity.type
_entity.pdbx_description
1 polymer ?
#
loop_
_entity_poly.entity_id
_entity_poly.type
_entity_poly.pdbx_seq_one_letter_code
_entity_poly.pdbx_strand_id
1 'polypeptide(L)'
;MFKKTLSGLVLTASASANASQYDMTNHIEFSYTPDCLSGYCETTTLYSFEPQNRSFAMGLDNDDSLNLDAGLQPKHLIIPKDKDWDYLMGQTYTILGLSVATVGLMTLLPESITKWDDEDRDMSKLGSKWKDNVSSGPVWDRDEHFLNYVMHPYFGGVYYTAARHAGYNEFESFLYSATMSTFFWEYGVEAFAEIPSWQDLFITPFFGAVVGEMMLTAEQDIIAGGGEVMGSETMGDVSLFFLNPVGHIHYWVSDAWGGSAEFQFSSSPWFGNQDAAKFAMDAGASYDNVFYGFEMKVTF
;
A
#
# COMPACT_ATOMS: atom_id res chain seq x y z
N MET A 1 -43.95 14.59 -29.06
CA MET A 1 -43.19 14.71 -27.80
C MET A 1 -41.85 14.03 -28.03
N PHE A 2 -40.77 14.79 -28.04
CA PHE A 2 -39.44 14.40 -28.54
C PHE A 2 -38.53 13.93 -27.40
N LYS A 3 -37.57 13.04 -27.74
CA LYS A 3 -36.32 12.65 -27.03
C LYS A 3 -36.47 11.53 -25.97
N LYS A 4 -35.67 10.46 -25.94
CA LYS A 4 -34.47 10.01 -26.70
C LYS A 4 -34.29 8.49 -26.48
N THR A 5 -33.91 7.80 -27.55
CA THR A 5 -33.35 6.45 -27.65
C THR A 5 -31.81 6.46 -27.50
N LEU A 6 -31.19 5.26 -27.50
CA LEU A 6 -29.75 4.87 -27.44
C LEU A 6 -29.18 4.69 -26.02
N SER A 7 -28.45 3.62 -25.65
CA SER A 7 -27.86 2.49 -26.37
C SER A 7 -27.66 1.32 -25.39
N GLY A 8 -27.86 0.09 -25.85
CA GLY A 8 -27.19 -1.08 -25.28
C GLY A 8 -26.00 -1.48 -26.16
N LEU A 9 -24.91 -1.94 -25.55
CA LEU A 9 -23.88 -2.80 -26.14
C LEU A 9 -23.02 -3.35 -24.98
N VAL A 10 -23.22 -4.61 -24.56
CA VAL A 10 -22.38 -5.79 -24.86
C VAL A 10 -20.90 -5.60 -24.55
N LEU A 11 -20.42 -6.26 -23.49
CA LEU A 11 -19.03 -6.69 -23.30
C LEU A 11 -18.99 -8.00 -22.49
N THR A 12 -19.52 -9.07 -23.10
CA THR A 12 -19.06 -10.43 -22.82
C THR A 12 -17.87 -10.69 -23.75
N ALA A 13 -16.64 -10.52 -23.26
CA ALA A 13 -15.45 -10.98 -23.97
C ALA A 13 -15.07 -12.35 -23.42
N SER A 14 -15.50 -13.40 -24.11
CA SER A 14 -14.96 -14.74 -23.96
C SER A 14 -13.53 -14.73 -24.51
N ALA A 15 -12.52 -14.83 -23.64
CA ALA A 15 -11.14 -14.98 -24.07
C ALA A 15 -10.99 -16.32 -24.79
N SER A 16 -10.84 -16.27 -26.11
CA SER A 16 -10.43 -17.40 -26.92
C SER A 16 -8.90 -17.43 -26.90
N ALA A 17 -8.32 -18.30 -26.08
CA ALA A 17 -6.88 -18.51 -26.07
C ALA A 17 -6.47 -19.24 -27.36
N ASN A 18 -5.66 -18.58 -28.20
CA ASN A 18 -4.92 -19.26 -29.26
C ASN A 18 -3.76 -20.01 -28.60
N ALA A 19 -3.82 -21.33 -28.59
CA ALA A 19 -2.71 -22.18 -28.20
C ALA A 19 -1.63 -22.14 -29.29
N SER A 20 -0.55 -21.41 -29.07
CA SER A 20 0.70 -21.63 -29.80
C SER A 20 1.33 -22.93 -29.28
N GLN A 21 1.33 -23.97 -30.11
CA GLN A 21 2.06 -25.20 -29.84
C GLN A 21 3.56 -24.90 -29.80
N TYR A 22 4.14 -24.85 -28.59
CA TYR A 22 5.58 -25.01 -28.42
C TYR A 22 5.88 -26.50 -28.24
N ASP A 23 6.63 -27.04 -29.20
CA ASP A 23 7.14 -28.40 -29.20
C ASP A 23 8.22 -28.55 -28.11
N MET A 24 7.81 -28.98 -26.91
CA MET A 24 8.74 -29.44 -25.87
C MET A 24 8.99 -30.94 -26.03
N THR A 25 9.82 -31.30 -27.00
CA THR A 25 10.55 -32.56 -26.94
C THR A 25 12.05 -32.30 -27.01
N ASN A 26 12.66 -32.12 -25.84
CA ASN A 26 14.03 -32.55 -25.58
C ASN A 26 14.20 -32.71 -24.07
N HIS A 27 14.21 -33.96 -23.62
CA HIS A 27 14.58 -34.33 -22.26
C HIS A 27 16.06 -34.04 -22.05
N ILE A 28 16.40 -33.26 -21.01
CA ILE A 28 17.77 -33.13 -20.52
C ILE A 28 17.87 -33.99 -19.26
N GLU A 29 18.54 -35.14 -19.36
CA GLU A 29 18.90 -35.95 -18.19
C GLU A 29 20.04 -35.26 -17.43
N PHE A 30 19.81 -34.99 -16.14
CA PHE A 30 20.86 -34.64 -15.19
C PHE A 30 21.28 -35.89 -14.42
N SER A 31 22.43 -36.46 -14.76
CA SER A 31 23.15 -37.36 -13.86
C SER A 31 24.57 -36.86 -13.66
N TYR A 32 24.92 -36.49 -12.42
CA TYR A 32 26.31 -36.36 -12.01
C TYR A 32 26.48 -37.13 -10.69
N THR A 33 27.28 -38.20 -10.73
CA THR A 33 27.79 -38.86 -9.53
C THR A 33 29.15 -38.26 -9.20
N PRO A 34 29.38 -37.72 -7.99
CA PRO A 34 30.70 -37.28 -7.60
C PRO A 34 31.48 -38.48 -7.04
N ASP A 35 32.51 -38.93 -7.76
CA ASP A 35 33.48 -39.90 -7.23
C ASP A 35 34.60 -39.09 -6.56
N CYS A 36 34.52 -38.91 -5.25
CA CYS A 36 35.53 -38.19 -4.46
C CYS A 36 36.56 -39.18 -3.90
N LEU A 37 37.71 -39.27 -4.55
CA LEU A 37 38.90 -39.92 -4.01
C LEU A 37 39.99 -38.89 -3.70
N SER A 38 40.28 -38.78 -2.40
CA SER A 38 41.46 -38.16 -1.79
C SER A 38 41.52 -36.62 -1.71
N GLY A 39 41.16 -36.11 -0.53
CA GLY A 39 41.92 -35.07 0.19
C GLY A 39 41.80 -33.62 -0.30
N TYR A 40 41.02 -32.83 0.45
CA TYR A 40 40.94 -31.36 0.45
C TYR A 40 40.15 -30.71 -0.69
N CYS A 41 38.92 -30.29 -0.38
CA CYS A 41 38.17 -29.31 -1.17
C CYS A 41 38.07 -28.00 -0.37
N GLU A 42 38.97 -27.06 -0.63
CA GLU A 42 38.64 -25.63 -0.53
C GLU A 42 38.31 -25.16 -1.95
N THR A 43 37.17 -24.50 -2.13
CA THR A 43 36.78 -23.92 -3.44
C THR A 43 36.79 -22.40 -3.35
N THR A 44 37.95 -21.84 -3.69
CA THR A 44 38.11 -20.48 -4.18
C THR A 44 38.86 -20.57 -5.50
N THR A 45 38.17 -20.34 -6.63
CA THR A 45 38.67 -19.51 -7.75
C THR A 45 37.71 -19.50 -8.94
N LEU A 46 37.49 -18.27 -9.42
CA LEU A 46 37.22 -17.83 -10.79
C LEU A 46 37.24 -18.91 -11.88
N TYR A 47 36.10 -19.05 -12.58
CA TYR A 47 36.06 -19.63 -13.91
C TYR A 47 36.33 -18.53 -14.94
N SER A 48 37.50 -18.55 -15.59
CA SER A 48 37.69 -17.95 -16.91
C SER A 48 37.25 -18.96 -17.97
N PHE A 49 36.17 -18.66 -18.68
CA PHE A 49 35.76 -19.41 -19.87
C PHE A 49 36.42 -18.76 -21.09
N GLU A 50 37.28 -19.50 -21.79
CA GLU A 50 37.81 -19.10 -23.09
C GLU A 50 36.95 -19.76 -24.19
N PRO A 51 36.15 -19.00 -24.96
CA PRO A 51 35.30 -19.58 -25.98
C PRO A 51 36.11 -19.94 -27.24
N GLN A 52 36.24 -21.24 -27.52
CA GLN A 52 36.64 -21.75 -28.83
C GLN A 52 35.50 -21.59 -29.85
N ASN A 53 35.23 -20.35 -30.29
CA ASN A 53 34.70 -19.99 -31.61
C ASN A 53 34.35 -18.50 -31.66
N ARG A 54 35.14 -17.72 -32.40
CA ARG A 54 35.04 -16.25 -32.50
C ARG A 54 33.95 -15.72 -33.46
N SER A 55 32.94 -16.51 -33.81
CA SER A 55 31.98 -16.13 -34.86
C SER A 55 30.56 -15.82 -34.37
N PHE A 56 30.27 -15.97 -33.08
CA PHE A 56 28.95 -15.68 -32.49
C PHE A 56 29.03 -14.88 -31.17
N ALA A 57 30.12 -14.18 -30.92
CA ALA A 57 30.18 -13.22 -29.83
C ALA A 57 29.59 -11.90 -30.31
N MET A 58 28.33 -11.60 -29.94
CA MET A 58 27.86 -10.21 -29.92
C MET A 58 28.66 -9.50 -28.83
N GLY A 59 29.71 -8.78 -29.24
CA GLY A 59 30.45 -7.90 -28.34
C GLY A 59 29.53 -6.76 -27.89
N LEU A 60 29.18 -6.76 -26.61
CA LEU A 60 28.69 -5.57 -25.93
C LEU A 60 29.89 -4.64 -25.75
N ASP A 61 30.12 -3.80 -26.74
CA ASP A 61 31.12 -2.72 -26.71
C ASP A 61 30.47 -1.44 -26.13
N ASN A 62 29.73 -1.60 -25.02
CA ASN A 62 29.20 -0.49 -24.26
C ASN A 62 30.07 -0.30 -23.02
N ASP A 63 30.48 0.95 -22.81
CA ASP A 63 31.20 1.42 -21.64
C ASP A 63 30.44 0.99 -20.37
N ASP A 64 30.89 -0.08 -19.72
CA ASP A 64 30.32 -0.62 -18.48
C ASP A 64 30.68 0.27 -17.27
N SER A 65 30.39 1.57 -17.37
CA SER A 65 29.96 2.29 -16.19
C SER A 65 28.55 1.78 -15.88
N LEU A 66 28.41 0.91 -14.88
CA LEU A 66 27.12 0.58 -14.27
C LEU A 66 26.39 1.89 -13.96
N ASN A 67 25.50 2.28 -14.86
CA ASN A 67 24.67 3.45 -14.69
C ASN A 67 23.59 3.07 -13.66
N LEU A 68 23.90 3.27 -12.39
CA LEU A 68 22.95 3.07 -11.29
C LEU A 68 21.73 4.00 -11.39
N ASP A 69 21.79 5.01 -12.26
CA ASP A 69 20.70 5.92 -12.61
C ASP A 69 19.93 5.47 -13.88
N ALA A 70 20.11 4.22 -14.35
CA ALA A 70 19.28 3.64 -15.39
C ALA A 70 17.84 3.46 -14.88
N GLY A 71 17.08 4.56 -14.87
CA GLY A 71 15.64 4.63 -14.64
C GLY A 71 15.15 3.71 -13.54
N LEU A 72 15.71 3.83 -12.33
CA LEU A 72 15.16 3.14 -11.15
C LEU A 72 13.68 3.47 -11.08
N GLN A 73 12.83 2.48 -11.34
CA GLN A 73 11.39 2.67 -11.25
C GLN A 73 11.06 3.21 -9.86
N PRO A 74 10.13 4.17 -9.77
CA PRO A 74 9.84 4.80 -8.50
C PRO A 74 9.36 3.76 -7.49
N LYS A 75 9.71 3.94 -6.22
CA LYS A 75 9.55 2.93 -5.16
C LYS A 75 8.13 2.39 -5.02
N HIS A 76 7.12 3.20 -5.36
CA HIS A 76 5.72 2.81 -5.29
C HIS A 76 5.28 1.84 -6.40
N LEU A 77 6.06 1.63 -7.46
CA LEU A 77 5.74 0.71 -8.55
C LEU A 77 6.47 -0.63 -8.44
N ILE A 78 7.49 -0.71 -7.57
CA ILE A 78 8.31 -1.91 -7.38
C ILE A 78 7.91 -2.65 -6.11
N ILE A 79 8.10 -3.97 -6.13
CA ILE A 79 7.94 -4.83 -4.95
C ILE A 79 9.36 -5.18 -4.48
N PRO A 80 9.83 -4.62 -3.34
CA PRO A 80 11.16 -4.93 -2.84
C PRO A 80 11.22 -6.37 -2.33
N LYS A 81 12.39 -7.01 -2.48
CA LYS A 81 12.62 -8.36 -1.98
C LYS A 81 12.75 -8.40 -0.45
N ASP A 82 13.33 -7.35 0.10
CA ASP A 82 13.53 -7.17 1.53
C ASP A 82 12.42 -6.28 2.10
N LYS A 83 12.03 -6.55 3.34
CA LYS A 83 10.99 -5.78 4.04
C LYS A 83 11.50 -4.40 4.39
N ASP A 84 10.69 -3.40 4.09
CA ASP A 84 10.97 -2.00 4.36
C ASP A 84 9.90 -1.41 5.30
N TRP A 85 10.19 -1.47 6.60
CA TRP A 85 9.28 -0.97 7.63
C TRP A 85 9.11 0.55 7.56
N ASP A 86 10.17 1.29 7.27
CA ASP A 86 10.12 2.75 7.22
C ASP A 86 9.22 3.21 6.08
N TYR A 87 9.27 2.53 4.95
CA TYR A 87 8.37 2.78 3.83
C TYR A 87 6.92 2.42 4.14
N LEU A 88 6.67 1.28 4.79
CA LEU A 88 5.31 0.91 5.23
C LEU A 88 4.75 1.95 6.20
N MET A 89 5.56 2.43 7.14
CA MET A 89 5.16 3.47 8.08
C MET A 89 4.91 4.81 7.38
N GLY A 90 5.75 5.20 6.40
CA GLY A 90 5.51 6.39 5.58
C GLY A 90 4.19 6.35 4.81
N GLN A 91 3.87 5.20 4.23
CA GLN A 91 2.57 4.97 3.60
C GLN A 91 1.42 4.97 4.62
N THR A 92 1.63 4.40 5.81
CA THR A 92 0.64 4.41 6.90
C THR A 92 0.33 5.82 7.36
N TYR A 93 1.33 6.70 7.47
CA TYR A 93 1.10 8.12 7.77
C TYR A 93 0.38 8.85 6.63
N THR A 94 0.65 8.47 5.39
CA THR A 94 -0.08 8.98 4.23
C THR A 94 -1.55 8.58 4.30
N ILE A 95 -1.85 7.32 4.65
CA ILE A 95 -3.20 6.83 4.91
C ILE A 95 -3.88 7.62 6.03
N LEU A 96 -3.16 7.88 7.14
CA LEU A 96 -3.68 8.68 8.25
C LEU A 96 -4.03 10.10 7.80
N GLY A 97 -3.13 10.77 7.06
CA GLY A 97 -3.39 12.11 6.51
C GLY A 97 -4.58 12.14 5.54
N LEU A 98 -4.67 11.16 4.64
CA LEU A 98 -5.80 10.99 3.72
C LEU A 98 -7.11 10.71 4.46
N SER A 99 -7.06 9.98 5.57
CA SER A 99 -8.24 9.69 6.39
C SER A 99 -8.75 10.95 7.08
N VAL A 100 -7.86 11.79 7.63
CA VAL A 100 -8.26 13.10 8.18
C VAL A 100 -8.89 13.99 7.10
N ALA A 101 -8.30 14.03 5.91
CA ALA A 101 -8.87 14.77 4.78
C ALA A 101 -10.23 14.20 4.34
N THR A 102 -10.37 12.87 4.35
CA THR A 102 -11.60 12.16 4.01
C THR A 102 -12.70 12.46 5.02
N VAL A 103 -12.42 12.36 6.32
CA VAL A 103 -13.34 12.76 7.38
C VAL A 103 -13.76 14.22 7.21
N GLY A 104 -12.80 15.13 6.99
CA GLY A 104 -13.09 16.53 6.71
C GLY A 104 -14.02 16.72 5.50
N LEU A 105 -13.79 16.00 4.40
CA LEU A 105 -14.66 16.03 3.24
C LEU A 105 -16.04 15.41 3.52
N MET A 106 -16.10 14.30 4.26
CA MET A 106 -17.34 13.64 4.67
C MET A 106 -18.19 14.58 5.54
N THR A 107 -17.57 15.39 6.41
CA THR A 107 -18.30 16.45 7.12
C THR A 107 -18.83 17.56 6.22
N LEU A 108 -18.55 17.57 4.91
CA LEU A 108 -19.11 18.52 3.95
C LEU A 108 -20.08 17.86 2.95
N LEU A 109 -20.07 16.52 2.86
CA LEU A 109 -20.95 15.75 1.98
C LEU A 109 -22.35 15.60 2.61
N PRO A 110 -23.40 15.45 1.78
CA PRO A 110 -24.76 15.25 2.29
C PRO A 110 -24.93 13.88 2.95
N GLU A 111 -25.78 13.81 3.98
CA GLU A 111 -26.08 12.61 4.79
C GLU A 111 -26.49 11.39 3.94
N SER A 112 -27.03 11.61 2.73
CA SER A 112 -27.38 10.50 1.83
C SER A 112 -26.18 9.63 1.43
N ILE A 113 -24.97 10.22 1.41
CA ILE A 113 -23.72 9.54 1.03
C ILE A 113 -22.98 9.05 2.27
N THR A 114 -22.85 9.90 3.30
CA THR A 114 -22.03 9.60 4.48
C THR A 114 -22.79 8.89 5.58
N LYS A 115 -24.13 8.93 5.58
CA LYS A 115 -25.03 8.53 6.67
C LYS A 115 -24.85 9.28 8.00
N TRP A 116 -23.82 10.12 8.10
CA TRP A 116 -23.56 10.96 9.28
C TRP A 116 -24.50 12.16 9.34
N ASP A 117 -25.27 12.27 10.42
CA ASP A 117 -26.17 13.39 10.69
C ASP A 117 -25.46 14.62 11.29
N ASP A 118 -26.20 15.71 11.51
CA ASP A 118 -25.66 16.93 12.11
C ASP A 118 -25.15 16.75 13.55
N GLU A 119 -25.63 15.76 14.30
CA GLU A 119 -25.13 15.41 15.63
C GLU A 119 -23.84 14.58 15.55
N ASP A 120 -23.71 13.74 14.52
CA ASP A 120 -22.51 12.95 14.24
C ASP A 120 -21.31 13.83 13.86
N ARG A 121 -21.60 15.02 13.30
CA ARG A 121 -20.61 16.02 12.90
C ARG A 121 -20.26 17.01 14.03
N ASP A 122 -20.89 16.88 15.19
CA ASP A 122 -20.59 17.72 16.37
C ASP A 122 -19.27 17.30 17.02
N MET A 123 -18.21 18.03 16.66
CA MET A 123 -16.84 17.82 17.15
C MET A 123 -16.72 17.90 18.69
N SER A 124 -17.71 18.48 19.40
CA SER A 124 -17.69 18.62 20.85
C SER A 124 -18.04 17.33 21.61
N LYS A 125 -18.67 16.35 20.95
CA LYS A 125 -19.12 15.08 21.57
C LYS A 125 -18.40 13.83 21.05
N LEU A 126 -17.46 14.00 20.13
CA LEU A 126 -16.76 12.90 19.46
C LEU A 126 -16.16 11.88 20.43
N GLY A 127 -15.48 12.34 21.50
CA GLY A 127 -14.83 11.42 22.44
C GLY A 127 -15.81 10.57 23.25
N SER A 128 -16.92 11.15 23.72
CA SER A 128 -17.97 10.38 24.41
C SER A 128 -18.68 9.44 23.46
N LYS A 129 -18.98 9.89 22.25
CA LYS A 129 -19.70 9.11 21.25
C LYS A 129 -18.88 7.92 20.76
N TRP A 130 -17.61 8.15 20.44
CA TRP A 130 -16.67 7.09 20.10
C TRP A 130 -16.62 6.03 21.21
N LYS A 131 -16.51 6.47 22.47
CA LYS A 131 -16.50 5.54 23.61
C LYS A 131 -17.78 4.73 23.70
N ASP A 132 -18.94 5.36 23.52
CA ASP A 132 -20.24 4.71 23.58
C ASP A 132 -20.41 3.69 22.43
N ASN A 133 -20.02 4.06 21.21
CA ASN A 133 -20.05 3.20 20.03
C ASN A 133 -19.14 1.98 20.18
N VAL A 134 -17.87 2.20 20.55
CA VAL A 134 -16.90 1.11 20.79
C VAL A 134 -17.35 0.20 21.94
N SER A 135 -17.93 0.76 23.00
CA SER A 135 -18.38 -0.01 24.18
C SER A 135 -19.67 -0.79 23.92
N SER A 136 -20.48 -0.38 22.93
CA SER A 136 -21.72 -1.07 22.56
C SER A 136 -21.45 -2.43 21.89
N GLY A 137 -20.25 -2.60 21.32
CA GLY A 137 -19.83 -3.78 20.60
C GLY A 137 -20.41 -3.85 19.18
N PRO A 138 -19.85 -4.70 18.29
CA PRO A 138 -20.22 -4.64 16.90
C PRO A 138 -21.67 -5.07 16.64
N VAL A 139 -22.33 -4.41 15.70
CA VAL A 139 -23.69 -4.68 15.26
C VAL A 139 -23.70 -5.20 13.83
N TRP A 140 -24.84 -5.73 13.40
CA TRP A 140 -25.00 -6.09 12.00
C TRP A 140 -25.44 -4.85 11.22
N ASP A 141 -24.53 -4.34 10.41
CA ASP A 141 -24.74 -3.12 9.65
C ASP A 141 -25.78 -3.30 8.53
N ARG A 142 -26.46 -2.19 8.19
CA ARG A 142 -27.52 -2.08 7.18
C ARG A 142 -27.19 -1.07 6.09
N ASP A 143 -25.92 -0.71 5.91
CA ASP A 143 -25.52 0.17 4.83
C ASP A 143 -25.83 -0.38 3.44
N GLU A 144 -25.70 0.51 2.47
CA GLU A 144 -25.89 0.18 1.08
C GLU A 144 -24.89 -0.90 0.66
N HIS A 145 -25.39 -1.96 0.01
CA HIS A 145 -24.57 -3.10 -0.43
C HIS A 145 -23.31 -2.71 -1.22
N PHE A 146 -23.34 -1.58 -1.92
CA PHE A 146 -22.16 -1.10 -2.64
C PHE A 146 -21.01 -0.70 -1.69
N LEU A 147 -21.30 -0.08 -0.54
CA LEU A 147 -20.26 0.27 0.43
C LEU A 147 -19.64 -1.02 1.00
N ASN A 148 -20.45 -1.91 1.56
CA ASN A 148 -19.97 -3.09 2.31
C ASN A 148 -19.30 -4.13 1.42
N TYR A 149 -19.73 -4.29 0.17
CA TYR A 149 -19.24 -5.35 -0.71
C TYR A 149 -18.35 -4.88 -1.87
N VAL A 150 -18.19 -3.57 -2.07
CA VAL A 150 -17.29 -3.04 -3.10
C VAL A 150 -16.26 -2.08 -2.51
N MET A 151 -16.70 -1.01 -1.86
CA MET A 151 -15.79 0.01 -1.35
C MET A 151 -14.93 -0.52 -0.19
N HIS A 152 -15.54 -1.21 0.76
CA HIS A 152 -14.84 -1.81 1.89
C HIS A 152 -13.75 -2.81 1.44
N PRO A 153 -14.05 -3.83 0.62
CA PRO A 153 -13.01 -4.69 0.03
C PRO A 153 -11.95 -3.92 -0.75
N TYR A 154 -12.31 -2.90 -1.52
CA TYR A 154 -11.32 -2.09 -2.24
C TYR A 154 -10.35 -1.38 -1.29
N PHE A 155 -10.84 -0.70 -0.25
CA PHE A 155 -9.97 -0.03 0.73
C PHE A 155 -9.15 -1.02 1.57
N GLY A 156 -9.71 -2.19 1.91
CA GLY A 156 -8.94 -3.30 2.48
C GLY A 156 -7.80 -3.75 1.54
N GLY A 157 -8.07 -3.77 0.23
CA GLY A 157 -7.09 -4.02 -0.82
C GLY A 157 -6.01 -2.95 -0.91
N VAL A 158 -6.36 -1.67 -0.75
CA VAL A 158 -5.40 -0.55 -0.69
C VAL A 158 -4.45 -0.69 0.50
N TYR A 159 -4.94 -1.08 1.68
CA TYR A 159 -4.05 -1.35 2.82
C TYR A 159 -3.14 -2.56 2.54
N TYR A 160 -3.69 -3.59 1.90
CA TYR A 160 -2.93 -4.78 1.54
C TYR A 160 -1.80 -4.45 0.54
N THR A 161 -2.08 -3.69 -0.51
CA THR A 161 -1.07 -3.31 -1.52
C THR A 161 0.01 -2.43 -0.91
N ALA A 162 -0.31 -1.52 0.03
CA ALA A 162 0.68 -0.73 0.74
C ALA A 162 1.75 -1.60 1.44
N ALA A 163 1.34 -2.69 2.10
CA ALA A 163 2.24 -3.66 2.70
C ALA A 163 3.02 -4.49 1.66
N ARG A 164 2.37 -4.91 0.56
CA ARG A 164 3.05 -5.64 -0.53
C ARG A 164 4.17 -4.81 -1.16
N HIS A 165 3.92 -3.52 -1.44
CA HIS A 165 4.94 -2.58 -1.94
C HIS A 165 6.04 -2.24 -0.92
N ALA A 166 5.87 -2.62 0.34
CA ALA A 166 6.91 -2.57 1.36
C ALA A 166 7.67 -3.91 1.53
N GLY A 167 7.46 -4.89 0.65
CA GLY A 167 8.19 -6.16 0.64
C GLY A 167 7.65 -7.23 1.59
N TYR A 168 6.45 -7.03 2.15
CA TYR A 168 5.79 -8.02 2.99
C TYR A 168 5.13 -9.12 2.13
N ASN A 169 5.11 -10.33 2.65
CA ASN A 169 4.43 -11.45 1.99
C ASN A 169 2.90 -11.37 2.14
N GLU A 170 2.18 -12.26 1.47
CA GLU A 170 0.72 -12.25 1.38
C GLU A 170 0.06 -12.33 2.77
N PHE A 171 0.59 -13.18 3.65
CA PHE A 171 0.02 -13.35 4.99
C PHE A 171 0.28 -12.13 5.89
N GLU A 172 1.48 -11.55 5.80
CA GLU A 172 1.84 -10.35 6.56
C GLU A 172 1.06 -9.13 6.07
N SER A 173 0.88 -8.99 4.76
CA SER A 173 0.04 -7.94 4.16
C SER A 173 -1.42 -8.11 4.51
N PHE A 174 -1.92 -9.36 4.58
CA PHE A 174 -3.25 -9.65 5.12
C PHE A 174 -3.38 -9.19 6.57
N LEU A 175 -2.40 -9.50 7.43
CA LEU A 175 -2.44 -9.10 8.84
C LEU A 175 -2.39 -7.57 9.00
N TYR A 176 -1.57 -6.89 8.20
CA TYR A 176 -1.52 -5.43 8.17
C TYR A 176 -2.87 -4.85 7.73
N SER A 177 -3.42 -5.30 6.60
CA SER A 177 -4.74 -4.89 6.11
C SER A 177 -5.83 -5.15 7.15
N ALA A 178 -5.84 -6.33 7.79
CA ALA A 178 -6.76 -6.67 8.87
C ALA A 178 -6.67 -5.72 10.06
N THR A 179 -5.45 -5.36 10.45
CA THR A 179 -5.21 -4.42 11.54
C THR A 179 -5.69 -3.01 11.17
N MET A 180 -5.39 -2.55 9.96
CA MET A 180 -5.80 -1.22 9.48
C MET A 180 -7.31 -1.12 9.31
N SER A 181 -7.95 -2.10 8.68
CA SER A 181 -9.41 -2.13 8.52
C SER A 181 -10.12 -2.19 9.88
N THR A 182 -9.64 -3.04 10.80
CA THR A 182 -10.31 -3.24 12.10
C THR A 182 -10.07 -2.09 13.06
N PHE A 183 -8.80 -1.78 13.37
CA PHE A 183 -8.50 -0.89 14.48
C PHE A 183 -8.39 0.56 14.07
N PHE A 184 -7.86 0.82 12.87
CA PHE A 184 -7.67 2.18 12.38
C PHE A 184 -8.95 2.72 11.76
N TRP A 185 -9.60 1.98 10.87
CA TRP A 185 -10.82 2.43 10.20
C TRP A 185 -12.05 2.21 11.07
N GLU A 186 -12.47 0.95 11.26
CA GLU A 186 -13.74 0.60 11.89
C GLU A 186 -13.85 1.12 13.34
N TYR A 187 -12.92 0.70 14.21
CA TYR A 187 -12.89 1.11 15.61
C TYR A 187 -12.26 2.49 15.83
N GLY A 188 -11.64 3.07 14.81
CA GLY A 188 -10.96 4.35 14.90
C GLY A 188 -11.79 5.45 14.28
N VAL A 189 -11.65 5.63 12.97
CA VAL A 189 -12.29 6.72 12.18
C VAL A 189 -13.81 6.61 12.20
N GLU A 190 -14.35 5.44 11.90
CA GLU A 190 -15.78 5.23 11.70
C GLU A 190 -16.55 5.21 13.02
N ALA A 191 -15.94 4.64 14.07
CA ALA A 191 -16.51 4.62 15.42
C ALA A 191 -16.84 6.00 16.01
N PHE A 192 -16.28 7.09 15.48
CA PHE A 192 -16.67 8.44 15.86
C PHE A 192 -18.10 8.80 15.41
N ALA A 193 -18.56 8.21 14.32
CA ALA A 193 -19.88 8.42 13.76
C ALA A 193 -20.81 7.24 14.08
N GLU A 194 -20.36 6.00 13.95
CA GLU A 194 -21.23 4.83 13.90
C GLU A 194 -20.75 3.70 14.83
N ILE A 195 -21.63 2.72 15.11
CA ILE A 195 -21.24 1.55 15.91
C ILE A 195 -20.51 0.58 14.98
N PRO A 196 -19.35 0.02 15.38
CA PRO A 196 -18.63 -0.95 14.58
C PRO A 196 -19.52 -2.09 14.03
N SER A 197 -19.18 -2.60 12.86
CA SER A 197 -19.95 -3.57 12.09
C SER A 197 -19.28 -4.95 12.07
N TRP A 198 -20.05 -5.99 12.39
CA TRP A 198 -19.57 -7.37 12.23
C TRP A 198 -19.26 -7.74 10.78
N GLN A 199 -19.94 -7.11 9.82
CA GLN A 199 -19.73 -7.38 8.41
C GLN A 199 -18.35 -6.86 8.00
N ASP A 200 -18.05 -5.61 8.31
CA ASP A 200 -16.85 -4.93 7.83
C ASP A 200 -15.60 -5.44 8.55
N LEU A 201 -15.71 -5.87 9.82
CA LEU A 201 -14.65 -6.60 10.53
C LEU A 201 -14.20 -7.90 9.84
N PHE A 202 -15.06 -8.53 9.04
CA PHE A 202 -14.72 -9.76 8.32
C PHE A 202 -14.49 -9.50 6.83
N ILE A 203 -15.42 -8.81 6.18
CA ILE A 203 -15.48 -8.65 4.74
C ILE A 203 -14.32 -7.78 4.26
N THR A 204 -14.12 -6.62 4.89
CA THR A 204 -13.09 -5.65 4.52
C THR A 204 -11.71 -6.28 4.48
N PRO A 205 -11.22 -6.97 5.53
CA PRO A 205 -9.88 -7.53 5.48
C PRO A 205 -9.77 -8.83 4.67
N PHE A 206 -10.78 -9.70 4.71
CA PHE A 206 -10.71 -10.98 4.02
C PHE A 206 -10.81 -10.82 2.50
N PHE A 207 -11.87 -10.14 2.02
CA PHE A 207 -12.01 -9.88 0.60
C PHE A 207 -11.08 -8.75 0.15
N GLY A 208 -10.68 -7.85 1.04
CA GLY A 208 -9.67 -6.86 0.75
C GLY A 208 -8.32 -7.47 0.41
N ALA A 209 -7.86 -8.50 1.12
CA ALA A 209 -6.62 -9.17 0.73
C ALA A 209 -6.71 -9.84 -0.66
N VAL A 210 -7.86 -10.42 -1.00
CA VAL A 210 -8.09 -11.00 -2.35
C VAL A 210 -8.05 -9.91 -3.42
N VAL A 211 -8.78 -8.83 -3.21
CA VAL A 211 -8.83 -7.68 -4.13
C VAL A 211 -7.44 -7.03 -4.23
N GLY A 212 -6.72 -6.89 -3.12
CA GLY A 212 -5.39 -6.31 -3.06
C GLY A 212 -4.35 -7.11 -3.85
N GLU A 213 -4.36 -8.45 -3.77
CA GLU A 213 -3.46 -9.27 -4.58
C GLU A 213 -3.82 -9.19 -6.08
N MET A 214 -5.11 -9.09 -6.41
CA MET A 214 -5.55 -8.83 -7.79
C MET A 214 -5.09 -7.45 -8.28
N MET A 215 -5.16 -6.43 -7.42
CA MET A 215 -4.71 -5.08 -7.72
C MET A 215 -3.20 -5.07 -8.00
N LEU A 216 -2.42 -5.68 -7.12
CA LEU A 216 -0.97 -5.83 -7.26
C LEU A 216 -0.60 -6.55 -8.56
N THR A 217 -1.27 -7.67 -8.85
CA THR A 217 -1.00 -8.45 -10.07
C THR A 217 -1.31 -7.62 -11.31
N ALA A 218 -2.47 -6.96 -11.36
CA ALA A 218 -2.85 -6.11 -12.47
C ALA A 218 -1.89 -4.93 -12.67
N GLU A 219 -1.39 -4.34 -11.58
CA GLU A 219 -0.40 -3.27 -11.62
C GLU A 219 0.90 -3.75 -12.27
N GLN A 220 1.44 -4.88 -11.81
CA GLN A 220 2.66 -5.45 -12.36
C GLN A 220 2.50 -5.89 -13.82
N ASP A 221 1.34 -6.39 -14.21
CA ASP A 221 1.02 -6.73 -15.61
C ASP A 221 0.99 -5.49 -16.50
N ILE A 222 0.41 -4.38 -16.04
CA ILE A 222 0.38 -3.11 -16.78
C ILE A 222 1.81 -2.56 -16.94
N ILE A 223 2.60 -2.56 -15.87
CA ILE A 223 4.00 -2.11 -15.90
C ILE A 223 4.82 -2.97 -16.88
N ALA A 224 4.68 -4.30 -16.81
CA ALA A 224 5.37 -5.22 -17.71
C ALA A 224 4.92 -5.06 -19.17
N GLY A 225 3.66 -4.68 -19.39
CA GLY A 225 3.08 -4.36 -20.69
C GLY A 225 3.49 -3.01 -21.28
N GLY A 226 4.38 -2.27 -20.62
CA GLY A 226 4.84 -0.95 -21.08
C GLY A 226 4.01 0.23 -20.56
N GLY A 227 3.15 0.02 -19.57
CA GLY A 227 2.35 1.09 -18.96
C GLY A 227 1.10 1.47 -19.77
N GLU A 228 0.70 0.67 -20.76
CA GLU A 228 -0.49 0.94 -21.56
C GLU A 228 -1.67 0.04 -21.19
N VAL A 229 -2.86 0.63 -21.12
CA VAL A 229 -4.13 -0.12 -21.03
C VAL A 229 -4.95 0.16 -22.29
N MET A 230 -5.33 -0.90 -23.00
CA MET A 230 -6.05 -0.81 -24.29
C MET A 230 -5.32 0.06 -25.34
N GLY A 231 -3.99 0.09 -25.32
CA GLY A 231 -3.16 0.90 -26.24
C GLY A 231 -3.10 2.39 -25.89
N SER A 232 -3.41 2.75 -24.65
CA SER A 232 -3.33 4.13 -24.16
C SER A 232 -2.48 4.20 -22.89
N GLU A 233 -1.39 4.96 -22.94
CA GLU A 233 -0.55 5.30 -21.78
C GLU A 233 -1.36 6.02 -20.69
N THR A 234 -2.20 7.00 -21.07
CA THR A 234 -3.05 7.73 -20.11
C THR A 234 -4.01 6.80 -19.36
N MET A 235 -4.58 5.80 -20.04
CA MET A 235 -5.44 4.83 -19.38
C MET A 235 -4.63 3.92 -18.44
N GLY A 236 -3.38 3.61 -18.80
CA GLY A 236 -2.45 2.91 -17.93
C GLY A 236 -2.10 3.70 -16.68
N ASP A 237 -1.70 4.96 -16.81
CA ASP A 237 -1.38 5.85 -15.68
C ASP A 237 -2.56 5.98 -14.71
N VAL A 238 -3.78 6.18 -15.24
CA VAL A 238 -4.99 6.24 -14.42
C VAL A 238 -5.25 4.90 -13.72
N SER A 239 -5.05 3.78 -14.42
CA SER A 239 -5.24 2.45 -13.83
C SER A 239 -4.24 2.20 -12.71
N LEU A 240 -2.95 2.48 -12.93
CA LEU A 240 -1.89 2.35 -11.92
C LEU A 240 -2.21 3.16 -10.67
N PHE A 241 -2.71 4.40 -10.83
CA PHE A 241 -3.15 5.21 -9.70
C PHE A 241 -4.23 4.53 -8.85
N PHE A 242 -5.28 3.95 -9.46
CA PHE A 242 -6.35 3.30 -8.70
C PHE A 242 -5.96 1.92 -8.15
N LEU A 243 -4.91 1.30 -8.70
CA LEU A 243 -4.38 0.03 -8.18
C LEU A 243 -3.48 0.27 -6.96
N ASN A 244 -2.77 1.39 -6.91
CA ASN A 244 -1.93 1.76 -5.76
C ASN A 244 -2.03 3.26 -5.40
N PRO A 245 -3.20 3.74 -4.97
CA PRO A 245 -3.41 5.18 -4.74
C PRO A 245 -2.54 5.73 -3.61
N VAL A 246 -2.32 4.94 -2.56
CA VAL A 246 -1.48 5.34 -1.42
C VAL A 246 -0.02 5.47 -1.85
N GLY A 247 0.51 4.52 -2.62
CA GLY A 247 1.88 4.58 -3.12
C GLY A 247 2.11 5.80 -4.01
N HIS A 248 1.20 6.07 -4.95
CA HIS A 248 1.27 7.25 -5.82
C HIS A 248 1.19 8.57 -5.06
N ILE A 249 0.23 8.71 -4.15
CA ILE A 249 0.09 9.92 -3.33
C ILE A 249 1.31 10.08 -2.43
N HIS A 250 1.75 9.02 -1.76
CA HIS A 250 2.93 9.05 -0.90
C HIS A 250 4.17 9.51 -1.68
N TYR A 251 4.35 8.98 -2.90
CA TYR A 251 5.41 9.42 -3.79
C TYR A 251 5.30 10.91 -4.12
N TRP A 252 4.15 11.40 -4.58
CA TRP A 252 3.96 12.83 -4.89
C TRP A 252 4.18 13.73 -3.69
N VAL A 253 3.70 13.33 -2.51
CA VAL A 253 3.90 14.05 -1.26
C VAL A 253 5.40 14.11 -0.96
N SER A 254 6.10 12.97 -0.99
CA SER A 254 7.55 12.93 -0.71
C SER A 254 8.39 13.69 -1.75
N ASP A 255 8.01 13.65 -3.02
CA ASP A 255 8.72 14.26 -4.15
C ASP A 255 8.45 15.77 -4.23
N ALA A 256 7.20 16.21 -4.09
CA ALA A 256 6.82 17.62 -4.13
C ALA A 256 7.32 18.42 -2.93
N TRP A 257 7.48 17.78 -1.76
CA TRP A 257 7.97 18.46 -0.55
C TRP A 257 9.49 18.40 -0.36
N GLY A 258 10.24 17.59 -1.13
CA GLY A 258 11.70 17.50 -1.03
C GLY A 258 12.23 17.12 0.36
N GLY A 259 11.35 16.62 1.22
CA GLY A 259 11.49 16.67 2.66
C GLY A 259 10.94 15.43 3.35
N SER A 260 11.64 14.93 4.37
CA SER A 260 11.16 13.82 5.18
C SER A 260 10.20 14.34 6.26
N ALA A 261 9.01 13.72 6.35
CA ALA A 261 8.12 13.87 7.49
C ALA A 261 8.31 12.66 8.41
N GLU A 262 9.05 12.84 9.50
CA GLU A 262 9.24 11.84 10.55
C GLU A 262 8.17 12.09 11.63
N PHE A 263 7.37 11.07 11.94
CA PHE A 263 6.42 11.13 13.04
C PHE A 263 6.84 10.14 14.13
N GLN A 264 7.10 10.65 15.34
CA GLN A 264 7.64 9.89 16.45
C GLN A 264 6.78 10.06 17.70
N PHE A 265 6.41 8.94 18.32
CA PHE A 265 5.81 8.95 19.65
C PHE A 265 6.89 9.22 20.70
N SER A 266 6.65 10.18 21.58
CA SER A 266 7.55 10.56 22.66
C SER A 266 6.83 10.50 24.00
N SER A 267 7.39 9.72 24.93
CA SER A 267 6.97 9.69 26.33
C SER A 267 7.80 10.62 27.22
N SER A 268 8.73 11.37 26.63
CA SER A 268 9.63 12.28 27.34
C SER A 268 9.03 13.69 27.33
N PRO A 269 8.84 14.34 28.50
CA PRO A 269 8.39 15.73 28.56
C PRO A 269 9.23 16.64 27.66
N TRP A 270 8.56 17.54 26.96
CA TRP A 270 9.20 18.52 26.05
C TRP A 270 10.04 17.86 24.94
N PHE A 271 9.69 16.63 24.55
CA PHE A 271 10.38 15.86 23.52
C PHE A 271 11.87 15.65 23.81
N GLY A 272 12.28 15.68 25.08
CA GLY A 272 13.69 15.55 25.48
C GLY A 272 14.53 16.83 25.30
N ASN A 273 13.93 17.95 24.90
CA ASN A 273 14.61 19.23 24.77
C ASN A 273 14.81 19.90 26.15
N GLN A 274 16.07 19.88 26.63
CA GLN A 274 16.43 20.41 27.95
C GLN A 274 16.25 21.92 28.08
N ASP A 275 16.44 22.67 27.00
CA ASP A 275 16.30 24.13 27.00
C ASP A 275 14.83 24.55 27.07
N ALA A 276 13.96 23.87 26.31
CA ALA A 276 12.52 24.07 26.36
C ALA A 276 11.96 23.70 27.74
N ALA A 277 12.43 22.58 28.32
CA ALA A 277 12.05 22.17 29.66
C ALA A 277 12.46 23.21 30.71
N LYS A 278 13.68 23.75 30.62
CA LYS A 278 14.17 24.78 31.54
C LYS A 278 13.37 26.08 31.43
N PHE A 279 13.09 26.54 30.22
CA PHE A 279 12.27 27.72 29.99
C PHE A 279 10.85 27.56 30.57
N ALA A 280 10.22 26.40 30.37
CA ALA A 280 8.89 26.13 30.91
C ALA A 280 8.88 26.11 32.45
N MET A 281 9.89 25.50 33.07
CA MET A 281 10.04 25.48 34.53
C MET A 281 10.28 26.89 35.10
N ASP A 282 11.11 27.71 34.44
CA ASP A 282 11.37 29.10 34.82
C ASP A 282 10.12 29.98 34.66
N ALA A 283 9.23 29.65 33.71
CA ALA A 283 7.93 30.28 33.51
C ALA A 283 6.85 29.80 34.50
N GLY A 284 7.20 28.88 35.43
CA GLY A 284 6.30 28.38 36.48
C GLY A 284 5.44 27.18 36.07
N ALA A 285 5.75 26.50 34.96
CA ALA A 285 5.07 25.25 34.60
C ALA A 285 5.47 24.12 35.56
N SER A 286 4.51 23.26 35.92
CA SER A 286 4.77 22.06 36.71
C SER A 286 5.42 20.97 35.88
N TYR A 287 6.35 20.22 36.48
CA TYR A 287 6.92 19.04 35.84
C TYR A 287 5.91 17.89 35.88
N ASP A 288 5.33 17.57 34.72
CA ASP A 288 4.40 16.46 34.60
C ASP A 288 5.16 15.12 34.59
N ASN A 289 4.83 14.25 35.54
CA ASN A 289 5.44 12.92 35.68
C ASN A 289 4.98 11.94 34.58
N VAL A 290 3.99 12.32 33.78
CA VAL A 290 3.43 11.52 32.69
C VAL A 290 3.22 12.45 31.49
N PHE A 291 3.93 12.19 30.41
CA PHE A 291 3.84 12.94 29.17
C PHE A 291 3.64 11.98 28.01
N TYR A 292 2.66 12.29 27.15
CA TYR A 292 2.44 11.62 25.88
C TYR A 292 2.40 12.70 24.81
N GLY A 293 3.37 12.68 23.92
CA GLY A 293 3.47 13.63 22.82
C GLY A 293 3.77 12.92 21.52
N PHE A 294 3.35 13.54 20.43
CA PHE A 294 3.74 13.15 19.08
C PHE A 294 4.60 14.26 18.50
N GLU A 295 5.80 13.91 18.04
CA GLU A 295 6.67 14.83 17.31
C GLU A 295 6.50 14.55 15.82
N MET A 296 6.11 15.58 15.08
CA MET A 296 6.14 15.54 13.62
C MET A 296 7.27 16.45 13.16
N LYS A 297 8.38 15.85 12.76
CA LYS A 297 9.54 16.56 12.23
C LYS A 297 9.42 16.58 10.72
N VAL A 298 9.13 17.77 10.20
CA VAL A 298 9.12 18.03 8.76
C VAL A 298 10.45 18.69 8.41
N THR A 299 11.31 17.97 7.69
CA THR A 299 12.55 18.52 7.14
C THR A 299 12.28 19.02 5.73
N PHE A 300 12.83 20.16 5.33
CA PHE A 300 12.67 20.78 4.02
C PHE A 300 14.04 21.10 3.40
#